data_AF-A0A830CVM7-F1
#
_entry.id   AF-A0A830CVM7-F1
#
_cell.length_a   1.000
_cell.length_b   1.000
_cell.length_c   1.000
_cell.angle_alpha   90.00
_cell.angle_beta   90.00
_cell.angle_gamma   90.00
#
_symmetry.space_group_name_H-M   'P 1'
#
loop_
_entity.id
_entity.type
_entity.pdbx_description
1 polymer ?
#
loop_
_entity_poly.entity_id
_entity_poly.type
_entity_poly.pdbx_seq_one_letter_code
_entity_poly.pdbx_strand_id
1 'polypeptide(L)'
;MPVTLRARIGLQLGPIPQFHLFLNPSTNKIIKSPRIQTLNCRMVTQAGSTKRPTCPSCSKPARICLCSRLRAPKLDNSVAVTVLQHSLEKNHPLNSTRIATLGFKNVDVITVSDVNFQARFFMRLLDARCSVDRAESDETHHVFDEMPSREINDFSTAISLTIGKYGDISSFIDCTTARDKSQEIMSFDELFASDIAFDVIKKGFVVKKAHTKPSEGNNENKEIEEFEITIRPGSVLLFPSEGSVDVGDLNIEVKNLIVLDGTWAKAKRMYYENPWLRLLPHVKLDLDISSLYSEVRHQPKAGYLSTIESIVYAMKAVGKEDDYEGLGSLLDVFESMVGDQRRCKDERLSKASQE
;
A
#
# COMPACT_ATOMS: atom_id res chain seq x y z
N MET A 1 -38.94 38.38 -26.74
CA MET A 1 -38.17 39.60 -26.35
C MET A 1 -38.60 39.99 -24.94
N PRO A 2 -37.74 40.66 -24.14
CA PRO A 2 -36.27 40.62 -24.06
C PRO A 2 -35.87 40.00 -22.68
N VAL A 3 -34.68 40.10 -22.08
CA VAL A 3 -33.30 40.51 -22.46
C VAL A 3 -32.37 39.35 -22.03
N THR A 4 -31.17 39.20 -22.59
CA THR A 4 -30.08 38.43 -21.93
C THR A 4 -28.83 39.30 -21.85
N LEU A 5 -28.38 39.62 -20.65
CA LEU A 5 -27.25 40.53 -20.43
C LEU A 5 -25.92 39.78 -20.62
N ARG A 6 -25.27 39.95 -21.77
CA ARG A 6 -23.90 39.44 -21.99
C ARG A 6 -22.86 40.45 -21.48
N ALA A 7 -22.35 40.23 -20.28
CA ALA A 7 -21.16 40.93 -19.80
C ALA A 7 -19.92 40.47 -20.59
N ARG A 8 -19.33 41.38 -21.37
CA ARG A 8 -17.97 41.21 -21.91
C ARG A 8 -16.99 41.77 -20.88
N ILE A 9 -16.24 40.91 -20.20
CA ILE A 9 -15.02 41.31 -19.49
C ILE A 9 -13.85 40.94 -20.40
N GLY A 10 -13.20 41.94 -20.98
CA GLY A 10 -11.93 41.75 -21.68
C GLY A 10 -10.81 41.67 -20.66
N LEU A 11 -10.11 40.54 -20.60
CA LEU A 11 -8.83 40.44 -19.92
C LEU A 11 -7.71 40.47 -20.94
N GLN A 12 -6.86 41.48 -20.80
CA GLN A 12 -5.81 41.84 -21.74
C GLN A 12 -4.57 41.02 -21.41
N LEU A 13 -4.17 40.13 -22.34
CA LEU A 13 -2.98 39.30 -22.16
C LEU A 13 -1.71 40.18 -22.19
N GLY A 14 -1.09 40.36 -21.02
CA GLY A 14 0.23 40.97 -20.90
C GLY A 14 1.34 40.04 -21.42
N PRO A 15 2.50 40.57 -21.83
CA PRO A 15 3.57 39.78 -22.43
C PRO A 15 4.29 38.88 -21.43
N ILE A 16 4.72 37.72 -21.92
CA ILE A 16 5.49 36.70 -21.20
C ILE A 16 6.90 37.24 -20.87
N PRO A 17 7.39 37.14 -19.62
CA PRO A 17 8.76 37.53 -19.29
C PRO A 17 9.77 36.55 -19.92
N GLN A 18 10.66 37.08 -20.77
CA GLN A 18 11.77 36.33 -21.32
C GLN A 18 12.84 36.11 -20.24
N PHE A 19 13.09 34.86 -19.86
CA PHE A 19 14.25 34.51 -19.04
C PHE A 19 15.53 34.59 -19.89
N HIS A 20 16.35 35.61 -19.61
CA HIS A 20 17.66 35.78 -20.23
C HIS A 20 18.62 34.65 -19.83
N LEU A 21 19.17 33.96 -20.84
CA LEU A 21 20.32 33.08 -20.69
C LEU A 21 21.57 33.91 -20.35
N PHE A 22 22.01 33.87 -19.10
CA PHE A 22 23.33 34.37 -18.71
C PHE A 22 24.42 33.39 -19.12
N LEU A 23 25.00 33.60 -20.31
CA LEU A 23 26.29 33.03 -20.69
C LEU A 23 27.40 33.72 -19.90
N ASN A 24 28.21 32.95 -19.16
CA ASN A 24 29.42 33.45 -18.52
C ASN A 24 30.65 32.64 -19.01
N PRO A 25 31.53 33.21 -19.85
CA PRO A 25 32.57 32.45 -20.54
C PRO A 25 33.91 32.48 -19.79
N SER A 26 34.20 31.46 -18.96
CA SER A 26 35.56 31.15 -18.51
C SER A 26 35.69 29.80 -17.78
N THR A 27 36.17 28.78 -18.47
CA THR A 27 37.31 27.93 -18.05
C THR A 27 37.54 26.80 -19.04
N ASN A 28 38.65 26.87 -19.77
CA ASN A 28 39.00 25.86 -20.76
C ASN A 28 39.75 24.70 -20.06
N LYS A 29 39.03 23.68 -19.58
CA LYS A 29 39.62 22.43 -19.06
C LYS A 29 38.85 21.19 -19.56
N ILE A 30 39.47 20.47 -20.48
CA ILE A 30 39.02 19.15 -20.95
C ILE A 30 39.25 18.12 -19.84
N ILE A 31 38.22 17.80 -19.07
CA ILE A 31 38.24 16.67 -18.14
C ILE A 31 37.80 15.42 -18.91
N LYS A 32 38.72 14.48 -19.08
CA LYS A 32 38.47 13.21 -19.78
C LYS A 32 37.48 12.37 -18.97
N SER A 33 36.49 11.79 -19.65
CA SER A 33 35.51 10.90 -19.02
C SER A 33 36.17 9.65 -18.43
N PRO A 34 35.73 9.17 -17.25
CA PRO A 34 36.13 7.86 -16.76
C PRO A 34 35.52 6.78 -17.66
N ARG A 35 36.34 5.79 -18.03
CA ARG A 35 35.93 4.67 -18.88
C ARG A 35 34.74 3.93 -18.28
N ILE A 36 33.62 3.88 -19.02
CA ILE A 36 32.55 2.90 -18.77
C ILE A 36 33.17 1.52 -18.96
N GLN A 37 33.36 0.76 -17.88
CA GLN A 37 33.74 -0.63 -17.96
C GLN A 37 32.53 -1.45 -18.43
N THR A 38 32.53 -1.83 -19.70
CA THR A 38 31.59 -2.82 -20.23
C THR A 38 31.81 -4.17 -19.56
N LEU A 39 30.90 -4.54 -18.66
CA LEU A 39 30.81 -5.89 -18.10
C LEU A 39 30.47 -6.89 -19.23
N ASN A 40 31.50 -7.55 -19.75
CA ASN A 40 31.35 -8.62 -20.74
C ASN A 40 30.77 -9.87 -20.09
N CYS A 41 29.43 -10.00 -20.08
CA CYS A 41 28.79 -11.30 -19.86
C CYS A 41 29.11 -12.22 -21.04
N ARG A 42 29.96 -13.24 -20.81
CA ARG A 42 30.15 -14.35 -21.75
C ARG A 42 28.81 -15.07 -21.96
N MET A 43 28.29 -15.05 -23.18
CA MET A 43 27.11 -15.84 -23.53
C MET A 43 27.49 -17.32 -23.62
N VAL A 44 26.84 -18.15 -22.80
CA VAL A 44 26.77 -19.60 -23.03
C VAL A 44 25.53 -19.86 -23.89
N THR A 45 25.74 -20.17 -25.16
CA THR A 45 24.65 -20.55 -26.08
C THR A 45 24.24 -22.00 -25.84
N GLN A 46 23.04 -22.20 -25.28
CA GLN A 46 22.32 -23.47 -25.44
C GLN A 46 20.97 -23.20 -26.11
N ALA A 47 20.69 -23.96 -27.17
CA ALA A 47 19.44 -23.90 -27.89
C ALA A 47 18.32 -24.56 -27.07
N GLY A 48 17.28 -23.80 -26.79
CA GLY A 48 16.08 -24.19 -26.08
C GLY A 48 15.14 -22.99 -26.04
N SER A 49 13.83 -23.21 -25.85
CA SER A 49 12.80 -22.15 -25.80
C SER A 49 12.89 -21.33 -24.50
N THR A 50 13.99 -20.60 -24.35
CA THR A 50 14.34 -19.89 -23.13
C THR A 50 13.43 -18.68 -22.93
N LYS A 51 12.71 -18.68 -21.80
CA LYS A 51 11.93 -17.52 -21.34
C LYS A 51 12.88 -16.32 -21.24
N ARG A 52 12.46 -15.18 -21.79
CA ARG A 52 13.27 -13.94 -21.85
C ARG A 52 13.87 -13.63 -20.46
N PRO A 53 15.19 -13.37 -20.34
CA PRO A 53 15.85 -13.19 -19.04
C PRO A 53 15.21 -12.04 -18.25
N THR A 54 14.96 -12.27 -16.96
CA THR A 54 14.38 -11.32 -16.02
C THR A 54 15.42 -10.88 -14.99
N CYS A 55 15.30 -9.64 -14.52
CA CYS A 55 16.12 -9.12 -13.43
C CYS A 55 15.67 -9.78 -12.10
N PRO A 56 16.59 -10.30 -11.26
CA PRO A 56 16.21 -10.92 -9.99
C PRO A 56 15.65 -9.91 -8.98
N SER A 57 16.00 -8.62 -9.09
CA SER A 57 15.57 -7.57 -8.16
C SER A 57 14.19 -6.97 -8.51
N CYS A 58 13.97 -6.49 -9.75
CA CYS A 58 12.68 -5.89 -10.14
C CYS A 58 11.72 -6.86 -10.85
N SER A 59 12.16 -8.10 -11.12
CA SER A 59 11.43 -9.15 -11.86
C SER A 59 10.80 -8.67 -13.19
N LYS A 60 11.38 -7.65 -13.83
CA LYS A 60 11.07 -7.21 -15.21
C LYS A 60 12.06 -7.90 -16.17
N PRO A 61 11.70 -8.08 -17.46
CA PRO A 61 12.66 -8.48 -18.48
C PRO A 61 13.87 -7.54 -18.55
N ALA A 62 15.07 -8.09 -18.78
CA ALA A 62 16.33 -7.33 -18.73
C ALA A 62 16.32 -6.03 -19.56
N ARG A 63 15.68 -6.03 -20.74
CA ARG A 63 15.56 -4.84 -21.62
C ARG A 63 14.79 -3.65 -21.02
N ILE A 64 13.95 -3.89 -20.01
CA ILE A 64 13.10 -2.89 -19.33
C ILE A 64 13.27 -3.00 -17.80
N CYS A 65 14.51 -3.24 -17.37
CA CYS A 65 14.88 -3.27 -15.97
C CYS A 65 14.68 -1.89 -15.33
N LEU A 66 14.11 -1.86 -14.11
CA LEU A 66 13.90 -0.63 -13.34
C LEU A 66 15.11 -0.29 -12.45
N CYS A 67 15.90 -1.29 -12.05
CA CYS A 67 16.96 -1.12 -11.04
C CYS A 67 18.04 -0.12 -11.46
N SER A 68 18.37 -0.06 -12.75
CA SER A 68 19.36 0.90 -13.29
C SER A 68 18.79 2.30 -13.55
N ARG A 69 17.49 2.51 -13.30
CA ARG A 69 16.81 3.82 -13.46
C ARG A 69 16.70 4.57 -12.14
N LEU A 70 16.71 3.84 -11.02
CA LEU A 70 16.88 4.40 -9.68
C LEU A 70 18.33 4.85 -9.54
N ARG A 71 18.56 6.18 -9.60
CA ARG A 71 19.91 6.78 -9.53
C ARG A 71 20.36 7.05 -8.11
N ALA A 72 19.41 7.19 -7.18
CA ALA A 72 19.64 7.35 -5.75
C ALA A 72 19.58 5.99 -5.02
N PRO A 73 20.21 5.85 -3.84
CA PRO A 73 19.92 4.75 -2.92
C PRO A 73 18.45 4.79 -2.46
N LYS A 74 18.01 3.72 -1.78
CA LYS A 74 16.67 3.70 -1.14
C LYS A 74 16.48 4.90 -0.21
N LEU A 75 15.39 5.62 -0.42
CA LEU A 75 14.94 6.75 0.39
C LEU A 75 14.67 6.30 1.82
N ASP A 76 15.20 7.03 2.80
CA ASP A 76 15.07 6.73 4.23
C ASP A 76 13.77 7.31 4.80
N ASN A 77 12.65 6.83 4.25
CA ASN A 77 11.33 7.40 4.50
C ASN A 77 10.91 7.28 5.97
N SER A 78 10.73 8.43 6.63
CA SER A 78 10.36 8.50 8.05
C SER A 78 8.95 7.97 8.32
N VAL A 79 8.05 8.12 7.35
CA VAL A 79 6.72 7.50 7.35
C VAL A 79 6.80 6.16 6.64
N ALA A 80 6.43 5.07 7.32
CA ALA A 80 6.37 3.73 6.74
C ALA A 80 5.32 3.65 5.63
N VAL A 81 5.47 2.73 4.68
CA VAL A 81 4.45 2.46 3.65
C VAL A 81 4.06 0.99 3.69
N THR A 82 2.79 0.70 3.93
CA THR A 82 2.24 -0.67 3.94
C THR A 82 1.31 -0.85 2.73
N VAL A 83 1.73 -1.59 1.72
CA VAL A 83 0.91 -1.81 0.52
C VAL A 83 0.16 -3.14 0.61
N LEU A 84 -1.17 -3.08 0.70
CA LEU A 84 -2.04 -4.24 0.56
C LEU A 84 -2.27 -4.49 -0.92
N GLN A 85 -1.48 -5.41 -1.50
CA GLN A 85 -1.49 -5.73 -2.92
C GLN A 85 -2.44 -6.89 -3.22
N HIS A 86 -3.43 -6.65 -4.08
CA HIS A 86 -4.32 -7.71 -4.52
C HIS A 86 -3.52 -8.81 -5.23
N SER A 87 -3.77 -10.07 -4.87
CA SER A 87 -3.08 -11.27 -5.39
C SER A 87 -2.96 -11.31 -6.93
N LEU A 88 -4.01 -10.94 -7.65
CA LEU A 88 -4.05 -10.85 -9.12
C LEU A 88 -3.17 -9.75 -9.74
N GLU A 89 -2.68 -8.78 -8.97
CA GLU A 89 -1.84 -7.67 -9.46
C GLU A 89 -0.33 -7.90 -9.19
N LYS A 90 0.02 -8.83 -8.28
CA LYS A 90 1.40 -9.22 -7.94
C LYS A 90 2.28 -9.51 -9.16
N ASN A 91 1.72 -10.22 -10.14
CA ASN A 91 2.41 -10.60 -11.38
C ASN A 91 2.10 -9.67 -12.56
N HIS A 92 1.34 -8.58 -12.36
CA HIS A 92 0.92 -7.71 -13.44
C HIS A 92 2.11 -6.93 -14.06
N PRO A 93 2.25 -6.85 -15.41
CA PRO A 93 3.37 -6.17 -16.06
C PRO A 93 3.53 -4.69 -15.71
N LEU A 94 2.45 -4.01 -15.29
CA LEU A 94 2.43 -2.60 -14.85
C LEU A 94 2.47 -2.40 -13.33
N ASN A 95 2.66 -3.46 -12.53
CA ASN A 95 2.75 -3.37 -11.07
C ASN A 95 3.81 -2.33 -10.67
N SER A 96 3.34 -1.18 -10.16
CA SER A 96 4.15 0.00 -9.78
C SER A 96 4.55 -0.03 -8.30
N THR A 97 3.92 -0.85 -7.47
CA THR A 97 4.39 -1.21 -6.12
C THR A 97 5.84 -1.72 -6.15
N ARG A 98 6.28 -2.35 -7.24
CA ARG A 98 7.70 -2.71 -7.43
C ARG A 98 8.66 -1.52 -7.40
N ILE A 99 8.22 -0.32 -7.83
CA ILE A 99 9.03 0.90 -7.72
C ILE A 99 9.12 1.31 -6.26
N ALA A 100 8.02 1.23 -5.50
CA ALA A 100 8.03 1.47 -4.05
C ALA A 100 9.00 0.51 -3.33
N THR A 101 8.90 -0.81 -3.57
CA THR A 101 9.78 -1.83 -2.96
C THR A 101 11.27 -1.61 -3.25
N LEU A 102 11.60 -1.05 -4.42
CA LEU A 102 12.99 -0.74 -4.80
C LEU A 102 13.45 0.64 -4.31
N GLY A 103 12.53 1.58 -4.16
CA GLY A 103 12.81 2.99 -3.89
C GLY A 103 12.78 3.39 -2.41
N PHE A 104 11.94 2.77 -1.58
CA PHE A 104 11.82 3.08 -0.14
C PHE A 104 12.62 2.09 0.72
N LYS A 105 13.12 2.53 1.88
CA LYS A 105 13.68 1.64 2.91
C LYS A 105 12.59 0.99 3.75
N ASN A 106 11.63 1.79 4.22
CA ASN A 106 10.59 1.39 5.15
C ASN A 106 9.28 1.15 4.38
N VAL A 107 9.22 0.01 3.68
CA VAL A 107 8.06 -0.39 2.86
C VAL A 107 7.79 -1.88 2.96
N ASP A 108 6.56 -2.23 3.32
CA ASP A 108 6.05 -3.60 3.36
C ASP A 108 5.00 -3.81 2.27
N VAL A 109 4.97 -5.01 1.67
CA VAL A 109 4.00 -5.37 0.63
C VAL A 109 3.34 -6.69 1.00
N ILE A 110 2.06 -6.63 1.34
CA ILE A 110 1.30 -7.74 1.88
C ILE A 110 0.31 -8.18 0.81
N THR A 111 0.31 -9.46 0.46
CA THR A 111 -0.59 -9.99 -0.57
C THR A 111 -1.97 -10.24 0.05
N VAL A 112 -3.03 -9.70 -0.55
CA VAL A 112 -4.42 -9.87 -0.11
C VAL A 112 -5.26 -10.48 -1.24
N SER A 113 -6.10 -11.44 -0.89
CA SER A 113 -6.99 -12.14 -1.81
C SER A 113 -8.45 -11.90 -1.47
N ASP A 114 -9.28 -11.96 -2.52
CA ASP A 114 -10.73 -11.97 -2.44
C ASP A 114 -11.23 -13.06 -1.46
N VAL A 115 -12.25 -12.72 -0.67
CA VAL A 115 -13.03 -13.70 0.10
C VAL A 115 -13.99 -14.40 -0.86
N ASN A 116 -13.71 -15.68 -1.14
CA ASN A 116 -14.50 -16.47 -2.09
C ASN A 116 -15.65 -17.23 -1.42
N PHE A 117 -15.47 -17.66 -0.18
CA PHE A 117 -16.46 -18.38 0.63
C PHE A 117 -16.60 -17.71 1.99
N GLN A 118 -15.57 -17.85 2.83
CA GLN A 118 -15.50 -17.30 4.17
C GLN A 118 -14.03 -17.02 4.53
N ALA A 119 -13.78 -15.94 5.28
CA ALA A 119 -12.50 -15.63 5.88
C ALA A 119 -12.72 -15.22 7.35
N ARG A 120 -11.82 -15.67 8.23
CA ARG A 120 -11.81 -15.28 9.64
C ARG A 120 -10.75 -14.22 9.87
N PHE A 121 -11.11 -13.22 10.66
CA PHE A 121 -10.22 -12.17 11.12
C PHE A 121 -10.08 -12.26 12.63
N PHE A 122 -8.86 -12.30 13.11
CA PHE A 122 -8.52 -12.26 14.53
C PHE A 122 -7.78 -10.94 14.76
N MET A 123 -8.27 -10.13 15.70
CA MET A 123 -7.64 -8.89 16.10
C MET A 123 -7.28 -8.94 17.57
N ARG A 124 -6.06 -8.51 17.88
CA ARG A 124 -5.52 -8.43 19.24
C ARG A 124 -4.93 -7.05 19.44
N LEU A 125 -5.25 -6.41 20.56
CA LEU A 125 -4.63 -5.14 20.92
C LEU A 125 -3.12 -5.31 21.05
N LEU A 126 -2.36 -4.31 20.62
CA LEU A 126 -0.98 -4.18 21.05
C LEU A 126 -1.03 -3.79 22.52
N ASP A 127 -0.75 -4.76 23.41
CA ASP A 127 -0.76 -4.54 24.85
C ASP A 127 0.11 -3.32 25.17
N ALA A 128 -0.56 -2.24 25.56
CA ALA A 128 0.07 -1.28 26.44
C ALA A 128 0.50 -2.10 27.66
N ARG A 129 1.81 -2.15 27.93
CA ARG A 129 2.30 -2.54 29.25
C ARG A 129 1.63 -1.58 30.23
N CYS A 130 0.51 -2.00 30.82
CA CYS A 130 -0.15 -1.22 31.84
C CYS A 130 0.89 -0.92 32.91
N SER A 131 1.05 0.37 33.20
CA SER A 131 1.76 0.86 34.37
C SER A 131 0.94 0.45 35.60
N VAL A 132 1.03 -0.82 35.95
CA VAL A 132 0.74 -1.31 37.28
C VAL A 132 2.00 -1.03 38.06
N ASP A 133 1.95 0.02 38.88
CA ASP A 133 2.96 0.23 39.92
C ASP A 133 2.95 -0.99 40.84
N ARG A 134 3.84 -1.96 40.57
CA ARG A 134 4.09 -3.06 41.47
C ARG A 134 4.93 -2.52 42.61
N ALA A 135 4.24 -2.14 43.68
CA ALA A 135 4.84 -2.10 45.01
C ALA A 135 5.57 -3.43 45.25
N GLU A 136 6.81 -3.33 45.72
CA GLU A 136 7.60 -4.48 46.14
C GLU A 136 6.96 -5.12 47.38
N SER A 137 6.81 -6.44 47.35
CA SER A 137 6.74 -7.25 48.56
C SER A 137 7.32 -8.63 48.25
N ASP A 138 8.39 -8.98 48.96
CA ASP A 138 8.96 -10.32 49.00
C ASP A 138 7.89 -11.38 49.34
N GLU A 139 8.01 -12.59 48.79
CA GLU A 139 8.69 -13.69 49.50
C GLU A 139 8.78 -14.97 48.64
N THR A 140 9.65 -15.88 49.08
CA THR A 140 10.11 -17.09 48.38
C THR A 140 9.29 -18.35 48.67
N HIS A 141 9.12 -19.27 47.71
CA HIS A 141 9.64 -20.67 47.77
C HIS A 141 9.04 -21.69 46.75
N HIS A 142 9.92 -22.57 46.26
CA HIS A 142 9.78 -23.99 45.84
C HIS A 142 8.72 -24.51 44.81
N VAL A 143 9.25 -24.88 43.63
CA VAL A 143 9.24 -26.22 42.99
C VAL A 143 8.03 -27.16 43.22
N PHE A 144 7.32 -27.53 42.14
CA PHE A 144 7.22 -28.94 41.68
C PHE A 144 6.82 -29.04 40.18
N ASP A 145 7.00 -30.24 39.62
CA ASP A 145 6.93 -30.61 38.20
C ASP A 145 5.51 -31.01 37.74
N GLU A 146 5.06 -30.53 36.58
CA GLU A 146 4.07 -31.22 35.72
C GLU A 146 3.93 -30.54 34.34
N MET A 147 4.01 -31.33 33.25
CA MET A 147 3.63 -30.89 31.90
C MET A 147 2.11 -30.97 31.70
N PRO A 148 1.47 -29.92 31.17
CA PRO A 148 0.19 -30.06 30.47
C PRO A 148 0.39 -30.22 28.96
N SER A 149 -0.46 -31.04 28.37
CA SER A 149 -0.63 -31.23 26.93
C SER A 149 -0.96 -29.93 26.18
N ARG A 150 -0.57 -29.86 24.90
CA ARG A 150 -0.84 -28.73 23.99
C ARG A 150 -2.34 -28.57 23.70
N GLU A 151 -2.99 -27.67 24.43
CA GLU A 151 -4.19 -26.98 23.95
C GLU A 151 -3.84 -25.51 23.71
N ILE A 152 -3.91 -25.06 22.46
CA ILE A 152 -3.66 -23.66 22.08
C ILE A 152 -4.96 -22.89 22.25
N ASN A 153 -5.34 -22.63 23.51
CA ASN A 153 -6.38 -21.66 23.83
C ASN A 153 -5.76 -20.25 23.89
N ASP A 154 -5.75 -19.57 22.75
CA ASP A 154 -5.29 -18.19 22.63
C ASP A 154 -6.31 -17.19 23.20
N PHE A 155 -6.38 -17.13 24.53
CA PHE A 155 -7.16 -16.16 25.29
C PHE A 155 -6.70 -14.69 25.12
N SER A 156 -5.75 -14.40 24.22
CA SER A 156 -5.26 -13.04 23.94
C SER A 156 -5.93 -12.37 22.73
N THR A 157 -6.74 -13.09 21.94
CA THR A 157 -7.58 -12.44 20.91
C THR A 157 -8.58 -11.51 21.59
N ALA A 158 -8.70 -10.28 21.10
CA ALA A 158 -9.64 -9.28 21.60
C ALA A 158 -10.96 -9.30 20.82
N ILE A 159 -10.89 -9.51 19.50
CA ILE A 159 -12.04 -9.50 18.59
C ILE A 159 -11.84 -10.57 17.50
N SER A 160 -12.85 -11.40 17.26
CA SER A 160 -12.91 -12.37 16.15
C SER A 160 -14.11 -12.05 15.24
N LEU A 161 -13.87 -11.93 13.93
CA LEU A 161 -14.91 -11.72 12.92
C LEU A 161 -14.87 -12.81 11.86
N THR A 162 -16.04 -13.14 11.30
CA THR A 162 -16.14 -14.06 10.16
C THR A 162 -16.88 -13.39 9.01
N ILE A 163 -16.18 -13.22 7.89
CA ILE A 163 -16.62 -12.44 6.73
C ILE A 163 -16.87 -13.39 5.55
N GLY A 164 -18.03 -13.28 4.95
CA GLY A 164 -18.41 -13.94 3.71
C GLY A 164 -17.95 -13.17 2.48
N LYS A 165 -18.44 -13.58 1.31
CA LYS A 165 -18.18 -12.90 0.04
C LYS A 165 -18.63 -11.44 0.10
N TYR A 166 -17.89 -10.54 -0.57
CA TYR A 166 -18.19 -9.10 -0.68
C TYR A 166 -18.21 -8.27 0.62
N GLY A 167 -17.88 -8.88 1.77
CA GLY A 167 -17.86 -8.19 3.08
C GLY A 167 -19.04 -8.54 3.99
N ASP A 168 -19.93 -9.45 3.57
CA ASP A 168 -21.09 -9.88 4.38
C ASP A 168 -20.64 -10.45 5.74
N ILE A 169 -21.08 -9.86 6.84
CA ILE A 169 -20.60 -10.24 8.17
C ILE A 169 -21.45 -11.39 8.71
N SER A 170 -20.83 -12.57 8.82
CA SER A 170 -21.52 -13.82 9.18
C SER A 170 -21.44 -14.16 10.67
N SER A 171 -20.39 -13.71 11.38
CA SER A 171 -20.35 -13.73 12.84
C SER A 171 -19.37 -12.70 13.40
N PHE A 172 -19.64 -12.26 14.63
CA PHE A 172 -18.82 -11.35 15.40
C PHE A 172 -18.72 -11.85 16.84
N ILE A 173 -17.52 -11.81 17.42
CA ILE A 173 -17.24 -12.15 18.82
C ILE A 173 -16.26 -11.12 19.35
N ASP A 174 -16.71 -10.27 20.28
CA ASP A 174 -15.84 -9.48 21.15
C ASP A 174 -15.56 -10.28 22.42
N CYS A 175 -14.31 -10.29 22.87
CA CYS A 175 -13.87 -10.90 24.12
C CYS A 175 -13.19 -9.89 25.07
N THR A 176 -13.16 -8.59 24.72
CA THR A 176 -12.69 -7.53 25.63
C THR A 176 -13.69 -7.26 26.77
N THR A 177 -14.98 -7.47 26.52
CA THR A 177 -16.06 -7.29 27.49
C THR A 177 -16.27 -8.53 28.36
N ALA A 178 -15.33 -8.80 29.26
CA ALA A 178 -15.48 -9.80 30.33
C ALA A 178 -16.47 -9.35 31.43
N ARG A 179 -17.72 -9.05 31.04
CA ARG A 179 -18.87 -8.79 31.90
C ARG A 179 -20.13 -9.40 31.33
N ASP A 180 -20.38 -10.63 31.78
CA ASP A 180 -21.68 -11.24 32.07
C ASP A 180 -22.93 -10.74 31.31
N LYS A 181 -23.50 -11.66 30.51
CA LYS A 181 -24.85 -11.73 29.90
C LYS A 181 -24.98 -11.43 28.40
N SER A 182 -25.71 -12.34 27.76
CA SER A 182 -26.27 -12.30 26.39
C SER A 182 -25.26 -12.20 25.23
N GLN A 183 -25.26 -13.22 24.39
CA GLN A 183 -24.64 -13.23 23.07
C GLN A 183 -25.44 -12.35 22.09
N GLU A 184 -25.46 -11.03 22.30
CA GLU A 184 -25.92 -10.10 21.26
C GLU A 184 -24.79 -9.88 20.26
N ILE A 185 -25.06 -10.25 19.01
CA ILE A 185 -24.13 -10.04 17.90
C ILE A 185 -24.15 -8.53 17.59
N MET A 186 -23.20 -7.79 18.15
CA MET A 186 -22.95 -6.41 17.72
C MET A 186 -22.71 -6.38 16.21
N SER A 187 -23.41 -5.47 15.53
CA SER A 187 -23.07 -5.13 14.16
C SER A 187 -21.71 -4.43 14.11
N PHE A 188 -21.04 -4.49 12.96
CA PHE A 188 -19.74 -3.85 12.80
C PHE A 188 -19.82 -2.32 12.84
N ASP A 189 -20.99 -1.76 12.52
CA ASP A 189 -21.22 -0.31 12.61
C ASP A 189 -21.36 0.13 14.09
N GLU A 190 -21.95 -0.71 14.95
CA GLU A 190 -21.95 -0.51 16.41
C GLU A 190 -20.55 -0.67 17.03
N LEU A 191 -19.74 -1.63 16.54
CA LEU A 191 -18.32 -1.70 16.93
C LEU A 191 -17.58 -0.41 16.58
N PHE A 192 -17.78 0.12 15.38
CA PHE A 192 -17.13 1.36 14.94
C PHE A 192 -17.56 2.58 15.77
N ALA A 193 -18.80 2.58 16.27
CA ALA A 193 -19.33 3.62 17.17
C ALA A 193 -18.93 3.43 18.66
N SER A 194 -18.25 2.34 19.02
CA SER A 194 -17.92 1.99 20.41
C SER A 194 -16.55 2.51 20.88
N ASP A 195 -16.40 2.65 22.19
CA ASP A 195 -15.12 2.97 22.84
C ASP A 195 -13.99 1.97 22.48
N ILE A 196 -14.35 0.73 22.13
CA ILE A 196 -13.40 -0.33 21.74
C ILE A 196 -12.67 0.07 20.46
N ALA A 197 -13.37 0.61 19.45
CA ALA A 197 -12.72 1.06 18.21
C ALA A 197 -11.72 2.19 18.48
N PHE A 198 -12.07 3.14 19.35
CA PHE A 198 -11.16 4.21 19.77
C PHE A 198 -9.90 3.67 20.46
N ASP A 199 -10.06 2.71 21.37
CA ASP A 199 -8.95 2.11 22.11
C ASP A 199 -8.05 1.24 21.21
N VAL A 200 -8.64 0.53 20.23
CA VAL A 200 -7.93 -0.20 19.17
C VAL A 200 -7.07 0.73 18.32
N ILE A 201 -7.58 1.89 17.91
CA ILE A 201 -6.83 2.90 17.14
C ILE A 201 -5.69 3.49 17.99
N LYS A 202 -5.99 3.85 19.24
CA LYS A 202 -5.08 4.56 20.15
C LYS A 202 -3.90 3.70 20.61
N LYS A 203 -4.14 2.41 20.89
CA LYS A 203 -3.10 1.45 21.32
C LYS A 203 -2.42 0.76 20.14
N GLY A 204 -3.12 0.67 19.00
CA GLY A 204 -2.74 -0.17 17.87
C GLY A 204 -3.11 -1.63 18.11
N PHE A 205 -3.03 -2.43 17.06
CA PHE A 205 -3.50 -3.81 17.05
C PHE A 205 -2.72 -4.67 16.06
N VAL A 206 -2.71 -5.99 16.29
CA VAL A 206 -2.36 -6.99 15.30
C VAL A 206 -3.66 -7.49 14.68
N VAL A 207 -3.70 -7.61 13.35
CA VAL A 207 -4.78 -8.28 12.62
C VAL A 207 -4.24 -9.45 11.81
N LYS A 208 -4.84 -10.61 12.00
CA LYS A 208 -4.58 -11.84 11.26
C LYS A 208 -5.81 -12.22 10.45
N LYS A 209 -5.61 -12.59 9.19
CA LYS A 209 -6.65 -13.12 8.31
C LYS A 209 -6.33 -14.55 7.94
N ALA A 210 -7.32 -15.43 8.04
CA ALA A 210 -7.22 -16.81 7.61
C ALA A 210 -8.44 -17.25 6.80
N HIS A 211 -8.27 -18.25 5.94
CA HIS A 211 -9.32 -18.86 5.14
C HIS A 211 -9.54 -20.30 5.59
N THR A 212 -10.80 -20.70 5.72
CA THR A 212 -11.18 -22.11 5.86
C THR A 212 -11.19 -22.76 4.47
N LYS A 213 -10.30 -23.71 4.23
CA LYS A 213 -10.37 -24.55 3.04
C LYS A 213 -11.20 -25.81 3.37
N PRO A 214 -12.32 -26.09 2.67
CA PRO A 214 -12.98 -27.38 2.80
C PRO A 214 -12.02 -28.49 2.36
N SER A 215 -11.89 -29.52 3.19
CA SER A 215 -11.04 -30.67 2.93
C SER A 215 -11.69 -31.60 1.90
N GLU A 216 -10.93 -31.99 0.88
CA GLU A 216 -11.28 -33.12 0.02
C GLU A 216 -10.93 -34.44 0.75
N GLY A 217 -11.73 -34.75 1.78
CA GLY A 217 -11.58 -35.94 2.63
C GLY A 217 -11.15 -35.64 4.07
N ASN A 218 -11.83 -36.29 5.03
CA ASN A 218 -11.78 -36.12 6.48
C ASN A 218 -12.26 -34.76 7.02
N ASN A 219 -13.10 -34.80 8.06
CA ASN A 219 -13.97 -33.72 8.58
C ASN A 219 -13.25 -32.56 9.32
N GLU A 220 -11.99 -32.29 9.02
CA GLU A 220 -11.24 -31.16 9.62
C GLU A 220 -10.98 -30.07 8.58
N ASN A 221 -11.76 -28.99 8.65
CA ASN A 221 -11.51 -27.78 7.86
C ASN A 221 -10.16 -27.18 8.25
N LYS A 222 -9.17 -27.27 7.37
CA LYS A 222 -7.86 -26.66 7.63
C LYS A 222 -7.93 -25.15 7.45
N GLU A 223 -7.71 -24.42 8.53
CA GLU A 223 -7.52 -22.98 8.52
C GLU A 223 -6.11 -22.64 7.98
N ILE A 224 -6.06 -21.77 6.98
CA ILE A 224 -4.82 -21.33 6.32
C ILE A 224 -4.70 -19.83 6.52
N GLU A 225 -3.67 -19.42 7.25
CA GLU A 225 -3.30 -18.01 7.41
C GLU A 225 -2.92 -17.39 6.05
N GLU A 226 -3.52 -16.25 5.72
CA GLU A 226 -3.14 -15.44 4.57
C GLU A 226 -2.13 -14.36 4.95
N PHE A 227 -2.34 -13.68 6.07
CA PHE A 227 -1.44 -12.67 6.61
C PHE A 227 -1.63 -12.46 8.11
N GLU A 228 -0.61 -11.91 8.75
CA GLU A 228 -0.64 -11.23 10.04
C GLU A 228 0.02 -9.85 9.88
N ILE A 229 -0.62 -8.78 10.35
CA ILE A 229 -0.17 -7.38 10.19
C ILE A 229 -0.21 -6.67 11.54
N THR A 230 0.88 -5.98 11.90
CA THR A 230 0.90 -5.09 13.06
C THR A 230 0.58 -3.65 12.64
N ILE A 231 -0.56 -3.15 13.09
CA ILE A 231 -1.02 -1.78 12.89
C ILE A 231 -0.67 -0.95 14.14
N ARG A 232 0.33 -0.07 14.02
CA ARG A 232 0.77 0.79 15.13
C ARG A 232 -0.04 2.11 15.17
N PRO A 233 -0.13 2.81 16.32
CA PRO A 233 -0.66 4.17 16.37
C PRO A 233 0.00 5.09 15.34
N GLY A 234 -0.78 6.01 14.75
CA GLY A 234 -0.35 6.83 13.61
C GLY A 234 -0.35 6.11 12.26
N SER A 235 -0.94 4.90 12.16
CA SER A 235 -1.27 4.29 10.87
C SER A 235 -2.52 4.91 10.27
N VAL A 236 -2.49 5.28 8.99
CA VAL A 236 -3.63 5.87 8.25
C VAL A 236 -3.86 5.12 6.94
N LEU A 237 -5.10 5.09 6.47
CA LEU A 237 -5.47 4.43 5.22
C LEU A 237 -5.67 5.46 4.09
N LEU A 238 -4.87 5.35 3.03
CA LEU A 238 -5.04 6.13 1.81
C LEU A 238 -6.16 5.51 0.94
N PHE A 239 -7.40 5.91 1.23
CA PHE A 239 -8.60 5.45 0.51
C PHE A 239 -9.73 6.48 0.61
N PRO A 240 -10.35 6.90 -0.50
CA PRO A 240 -11.42 7.89 -0.51
C PRO A 240 -12.77 7.27 -0.09
N SER A 241 -12.90 6.99 1.21
CA SER A 241 -14.15 6.58 1.85
C SER A 241 -15.05 7.77 2.19
N GLU A 242 -16.29 7.48 2.59
CA GLU A 242 -17.12 8.42 3.32
C GLU A 242 -16.44 8.79 4.66
N GLY A 243 -16.33 10.09 4.94
CA GLY A 243 -15.57 10.60 6.08
C GLY A 243 -14.06 10.75 5.86
N SER A 244 -13.51 10.43 4.67
CA SER A 244 -12.09 10.66 4.37
C SER A 244 -11.72 12.15 4.32
N VAL A 245 -10.67 12.51 5.06
CA VAL A 245 -10.11 13.87 5.17
C VAL A 245 -9.00 14.03 4.14
N ASP A 246 -8.72 15.25 3.66
CA ASP A 246 -7.49 15.42 2.85
C ASP A 246 -6.25 15.11 3.70
N VAL A 247 -5.23 14.54 3.07
CA VAL A 247 -3.98 14.16 3.72
C VAL A 247 -3.24 15.34 4.36
N GLY A 248 -3.39 16.56 3.83
CA GLY A 248 -2.78 17.78 4.38
C GLY A 248 -3.50 18.35 5.59
N ASP A 249 -4.79 18.06 5.77
CA ASP A 249 -5.65 18.56 6.86
C ASP A 249 -5.60 17.67 8.12
N LEU A 250 -4.64 16.74 8.20
CA LEU A 250 -4.66 15.67 9.20
C LEU A 250 -4.00 16.09 10.53
N ASN A 251 -4.82 16.16 11.58
CA ASN A 251 -4.41 16.54 12.94
C ASN A 251 -3.61 15.46 13.72
N ILE A 252 -3.10 14.41 13.08
CA ILE A 252 -2.30 13.35 13.71
C ILE A 252 -0.98 13.13 12.99
N GLU A 253 0.09 12.85 13.74
CA GLU A 253 1.38 12.53 13.14
C GLU A 253 1.32 11.15 12.46
N VAL A 254 1.43 11.13 11.13
CA VAL A 254 1.41 9.90 10.35
C VAL A 254 2.74 9.16 10.50
N LYS A 255 2.67 7.91 10.97
CA LYS A 255 3.81 6.99 11.11
C LYS A 255 3.81 5.88 10.07
N ASN A 256 2.64 5.53 9.52
CA ASN A 256 2.49 4.50 8.50
C ASN A 256 1.35 4.83 7.54
N LEU A 257 1.65 4.85 6.24
CA LEU A 257 0.69 5.04 5.16
C LEU A 257 0.29 3.67 4.60
N ILE A 258 -0.94 3.25 4.87
CA ILE A 258 -1.51 2.01 4.34
C ILE A 258 -2.18 2.31 2.99
N VAL A 259 -1.85 1.55 1.94
CA VAL A 259 -2.30 1.80 0.57
C VAL A 259 -2.86 0.52 -0.06
N LEU A 260 -4.00 0.62 -0.73
CA LEU A 260 -4.65 -0.51 -1.41
C LEU A 260 -4.21 -0.56 -2.89
N ASP A 261 -3.46 -1.59 -3.28
CA ASP A 261 -2.97 -1.75 -4.66
C ASP A 261 -3.85 -2.70 -5.49
N GLY A 262 -4.52 -2.11 -6.47
CA GLY A 262 -5.19 -2.82 -7.56
C GLY A 262 -6.01 -1.90 -8.46
N THR A 263 -6.87 -2.46 -9.31
CA THR A 263 -7.91 -1.66 -9.97
C THR A 263 -8.86 -1.07 -8.93
N TRP A 264 -9.56 0.02 -9.26
CA TRP A 264 -10.53 0.64 -8.34
C TRP A 264 -11.61 -0.33 -7.83
N ALA A 265 -12.06 -1.26 -8.67
CA ALA A 265 -12.96 -2.33 -8.23
C ALA A 265 -12.31 -3.30 -7.22
N LYS A 266 -11.04 -3.67 -7.45
CA LYS A 266 -10.24 -4.52 -6.56
C LYS A 266 -9.92 -3.83 -5.23
N ALA A 267 -9.50 -2.57 -5.25
CA ALA A 267 -9.23 -1.78 -4.04
C ALA A 267 -10.51 -1.60 -3.22
N LYS A 268 -11.64 -1.25 -3.86
CA LYS A 268 -12.95 -1.17 -3.20
C LYS A 268 -13.40 -2.51 -2.62
N ARG A 269 -13.14 -3.63 -3.31
CA ARG A 269 -13.44 -4.98 -2.79
C ARG A 269 -12.56 -5.35 -1.59
N MET A 270 -11.24 -5.11 -1.69
CA MET A 270 -10.32 -5.31 -0.55
C MET A 270 -10.75 -4.49 0.66
N TYR A 271 -11.22 -3.25 0.48
CA TYR A 271 -11.74 -2.42 1.57
C TYR A 271 -12.91 -3.06 2.32
N TYR A 272 -13.97 -3.50 1.61
CA TYR A 272 -15.13 -4.13 2.28
C TYR A 272 -14.86 -5.54 2.81
N GLU A 273 -14.04 -6.33 2.12
CA GLU A 273 -13.70 -7.70 2.53
C GLU A 273 -12.61 -7.77 3.63
N ASN A 274 -12.07 -6.63 4.09
CA ASN A 274 -11.13 -6.55 5.21
C ASN A 274 -11.58 -5.47 6.21
N PRO A 275 -12.61 -5.73 7.04
CA PRO A 275 -13.31 -4.69 7.81
C PRO A 275 -12.43 -3.90 8.78
N TRP A 276 -11.33 -4.48 9.27
CA TRP A 276 -10.34 -3.79 10.12
C TRP A 276 -9.78 -2.51 9.49
N LEU A 277 -9.81 -2.39 8.15
CA LEU A 277 -9.46 -1.15 7.44
C LEU A 277 -10.38 0.01 7.79
N ARG A 278 -11.66 -0.26 8.08
CA ARG A 278 -12.64 0.76 8.49
C ARG A 278 -12.25 1.44 9.80
N LEU A 279 -11.54 0.75 10.69
CA LEU A 279 -11.07 1.28 11.98
C LEU A 279 -10.00 2.37 11.80
N LEU A 280 -9.32 2.46 10.66
CA LEU A 280 -8.23 3.42 10.45
C LEU A 280 -8.76 4.84 10.18
N PRO A 281 -8.00 5.90 10.54
CA PRO A 281 -8.18 7.22 9.96
C PRO A 281 -8.03 7.14 8.43
N HIS A 282 -9.01 7.64 7.69
CA HIS A 282 -9.01 7.63 6.23
C HIS A 282 -8.53 8.96 5.66
N VAL A 283 -7.53 8.91 4.80
CA VAL A 283 -7.04 10.05 4.03
C VAL A 283 -7.29 9.87 2.54
N LYS A 284 -7.54 10.99 1.86
CA LYS A 284 -7.63 11.10 0.41
C LYS A 284 -6.59 12.11 -0.09
N LEU A 285 -6.45 12.16 -1.42
CA LEU A 285 -5.66 13.17 -2.12
C LEU A 285 -6.63 13.98 -3.00
N ASP A 286 -6.87 15.24 -2.66
CA ASP A 286 -7.60 16.15 -3.54
C ASP A 286 -6.62 16.91 -4.45
N LEU A 287 -6.26 16.27 -5.57
CA LEU A 287 -5.25 16.77 -6.51
C LEU A 287 -5.83 16.94 -7.91
N ASP A 288 -5.87 18.18 -8.40
CA ASP A 288 -6.23 18.50 -9.79
C ASP A 288 -5.04 18.25 -10.75
N ILE A 289 -4.60 16.98 -10.80
CA ILE A 289 -3.50 16.52 -11.64
C ILE A 289 -3.91 15.34 -12.53
N SER A 290 -3.35 15.31 -13.73
CA SER A 290 -3.46 14.17 -14.63
C SER A 290 -2.44 13.09 -14.25
N SER A 291 -2.89 11.87 -14.00
CA SER A 291 -2.00 10.73 -13.77
C SER A 291 -1.15 10.42 -15.01
N LEU A 292 0.15 10.16 -14.81
CA LEU A 292 1.09 9.66 -15.82
C LEU A 292 0.63 8.32 -16.41
N TYR A 293 -0.21 7.59 -15.68
CA TYR A 293 -0.75 6.28 -16.05
C TYR A 293 -1.93 6.35 -17.04
N SER A 294 -2.57 7.52 -17.20
CA SER A 294 -3.80 7.75 -17.98
C SER A 294 -3.71 7.28 -19.44
N GLU A 295 -2.54 7.39 -20.07
CA GLU A 295 -2.32 6.99 -21.46
C GLU A 295 -2.11 5.46 -21.65
N VAL A 296 -1.89 4.71 -20.56
CA VAL A 296 -1.63 3.25 -20.61
C VAL A 296 -2.72 2.42 -19.92
N ARG A 297 -3.43 2.99 -18.94
CA ARG A 297 -4.69 2.44 -18.43
C ARG A 297 -5.74 3.56 -18.32
N HIS A 298 -6.95 3.26 -18.76
CA HIS A 298 -8.11 4.12 -18.56
C HIS A 298 -8.38 4.29 -17.05
N GLN A 299 -8.29 5.52 -16.55
CA GLN A 299 -8.65 5.87 -15.18
C GLN A 299 -10.12 6.31 -15.11
N PRO A 300 -10.85 6.07 -14.00
CA PRO A 300 -12.26 6.44 -13.89
C PRO A 300 -12.55 7.95 -14.01
N LYS A 301 -11.68 8.82 -13.47
CA LYS A 301 -11.78 10.30 -13.51
C LYS A 301 -10.37 10.93 -13.42
N ALA A 302 -10.26 12.25 -13.57
CA ALA A 302 -9.07 13.00 -13.16
C ALA A 302 -8.81 12.85 -11.64
N GLY A 303 -7.56 13.03 -11.19
CA GLY A 303 -7.15 12.74 -9.81
C GLY A 303 -7.04 11.24 -9.45
N TYR A 304 -7.44 10.32 -10.33
CA TYR A 304 -7.32 8.88 -10.08
C TYR A 304 -5.91 8.42 -10.46
N LEU A 305 -5.04 8.34 -9.45
CA LEU A 305 -3.63 8.04 -9.56
C LEU A 305 -3.32 6.53 -9.61
N SER A 306 -2.10 6.17 -10.01
CA SER A 306 -1.55 4.84 -9.76
C SER A 306 -0.95 4.72 -8.35
N THR A 307 -0.74 3.50 -7.87
CA THR A 307 -0.25 3.21 -6.52
C THR A 307 1.03 3.97 -6.13
N ILE A 308 2.02 4.05 -7.03
CA ILE A 308 3.27 4.80 -6.75
C ILE A 308 3.05 6.31 -6.75
N GLU A 309 2.19 6.84 -7.62
CA GLU A 309 1.84 8.27 -7.59
C GLU A 309 1.11 8.60 -6.28
N SER A 310 0.10 7.81 -5.90
CA SER A 310 -0.63 7.97 -4.64
C SER A 310 0.30 7.94 -3.42
N ILE A 311 1.24 6.99 -3.36
CA ILE A 311 2.27 6.95 -2.31
C ILE A 311 3.11 8.22 -2.34
N VAL A 312 3.65 8.62 -3.49
CA VAL A 312 4.53 9.79 -3.59
C VAL A 312 3.83 11.09 -3.17
N TYR A 313 2.60 11.34 -3.63
CA TYR A 313 1.90 12.57 -3.27
C TYR A 313 1.45 12.60 -1.81
N ALA A 314 1.00 11.46 -1.25
CA ALA A 314 0.72 11.37 0.17
C ALA A 314 1.99 11.56 1.01
N MET A 315 3.11 10.94 0.62
CA MET A 315 4.42 11.13 1.27
C MET A 315 4.93 12.57 1.19
N LYS A 316 4.59 13.34 0.14
CA LYS A 316 4.90 14.77 0.09
C LYS A 316 4.06 15.58 1.08
N ALA A 317 2.81 15.19 1.34
CA ALA A 317 1.95 15.89 2.28
C ALA A 317 2.27 15.57 3.76
N VAL A 318 2.73 14.35 4.09
CA VAL A 318 3.00 13.90 5.47
C VAL A 318 4.49 13.79 5.83
N GLY A 319 5.38 13.88 4.83
CA GLY A 319 6.82 13.68 4.98
C GLY A 319 7.61 14.98 5.16
N LYS A 320 8.91 14.91 4.89
CA LYS A 320 9.83 16.06 4.96
C LYS A 320 10.16 16.57 3.57
N GLU A 321 10.45 17.86 3.45
CA GLU A 321 10.89 18.46 2.18
C GLU A 321 12.20 17.83 1.66
N ASP A 322 13.08 17.39 2.57
CA ASP A 322 14.31 16.65 2.24
C ASP A 322 14.06 15.38 1.41
N ASP A 323 12.89 14.74 1.56
CA ASP A 323 12.53 13.53 0.82
C ASP A 323 12.08 13.82 -0.62
N TYR A 324 11.77 15.08 -0.97
CA TYR A 324 11.06 15.42 -2.22
C TYR A 324 11.84 15.09 -3.49
N GLU A 325 13.17 15.20 -3.49
CA GLU A 325 14.01 14.81 -4.64
C GLU A 325 13.95 13.29 -4.86
N GLY A 326 14.11 12.51 -3.78
CA GLY A 326 14.01 11.05 -3.83
C GLY A 326 12.62 10.59 -4.29
N LEU A 327 11.57 11.19 -3.75
CA LEU A 327 10.18 10.97 -4.16
C LEU A 327 9.94 11.33 -5.65
N GLY A 328 10.55 12.41 -6.13
CA GLY A 328 10.54 12.79 -7.54
C GLY A 328 11.18 11.72 -8.44
N SER A 329 12.34 11.21 -8.06
CA SER A 329 13.03 10.15 -8.81
C SER A 329 12.19 8.87 -8.96
N LEU A 330 11.31 8.55 -8.00
CA LEU A 330 10.37 7.42 -8.14
C LEU A 330 9.32 7.65 -9.23
N LEU A 331 8.87 8.91 -9.42
CA LEU A 331 7.97 9.28 -10.51
C LEU A 331 8.68 9.23 -11.87
N ASP A 332 9.94 9.67 -11.98
CA ASP A 332 10.74 9.55 -13.21
C ASP A 332 10.89 8.08 -13.65
N VAL A 333 11.13 7.18 -12.68
CA VAL A 333 11.21 5.73 -12.93
C VAL A 333 9.85 5.17 -13.36
N PHE A 334 8.76 5.70 -12.80
CA PHE A 334 7.40 5.31 -13.18
C PHE A 334 7.03 5.79 -14.59
N GLU A 335 7.28 7.06 -14.93
CA GLU A 335 7.11 7.61 -16.28
C GLU A 335 7.91 6.80 -17.31
N SER A 336 9.17 6.49 -16.99
CA SER A 336 10.02 5.64 -17.82
C SER A 336 9.44 4.22 -18.00
N MET A 337 8.84 3.64 -16.95
CA MET A 337 8.13 2.34 -17.05
C MET A 337 6.88 2.45 -17.93
N VAL A 338 6.13 3.55 -17.84
CA VAL A 338 4.95 3.82 -18.68
C VAL A 338 5.36 3.97 -20.16
N GLY A 339 6.43 4.71 -20.44
CA GLY A 339 6.97 4.90 -21.80
C GLY A 339 7.42 3.60 -22.48
N ASP A 340 8.05 2.68 -21.73
CA ASP A 340 8.37 1.34 -22.26
C ASP A 340 7.13 0.56 -22.69
N GLN A 341 6.00 0.75 -21.99
CA GLN A 341 4.79 -0.03 -22.21
C GLN A 341 4.02 0.46 -23.43
N ARG A 342 4.04 1.78 -23.69
CA ARG A 342 3.64 2.37 -24.98
C ARG A 342 4.46 1.75 -26.11
N ARG A 343 5.79 1.83 -26.03
CA ARG A 343 6.70 1.23 -27.02
C ARG A 343 6.44 -0.28 -27.24
N CYS A 344 6.22 -1.04 -26.16
CA CYS A 344 5.90 -2.47 -26.26
C CYS A 344 4.52 -2.76 -26.88
N LYS A 345 3.55 -1.85 -26.75
CA LYS A 345 2.23 -1.93 -27.41
C LYS A 345 2.38 -1.61 -28.90
N ASP A 346 3.10 -0.56 -29.23
CA ASP A 346 3.33 -0.13 -30.62
C ASP A 346 4.14 -1.19 -31.39
N GLU A 347 5.22 -1.73 -30.79
CA GLU A 347 5.99 -2.89 -31.30
C GLU A 347 5.11 -4.09 -31.66
N ARG A 348 3.99 -4.31 -30.97
CA ARG A 348 3.05 -5.41 -31.23
C ARG A 348 2.06 -5.06 -32.34
N LEU A 349 1.51 -3.86 -32.32
CA LEU A 349 0.57 -3.38 -33.34
C LEU A 349 1.23 -3.32 -34.72
N SER A 350 2.47 -2.84 -34.81
CA SER A 350 3.22 -2.81 -36.07
C SER A 350 3.48 -4.21 -36.63
N LYS A 351 3.73 -5.21 -35.78
CA LYS A 351 3.91 -6.60 -36.21
C LYS A 351 2.61 -7.26 -36.66
N ALA A 352 1.53 -7.06 -35.90
CA ALA A 352 0.21 -7.55 -36.27
C ALA A 352 -0.41 -6.85 -37.51
N SER A 353 0.27 -5.83 -38.06
CA SER A 353 -0.09 -5.17 -39.33
C SER A 353 0.87 -5.56 -40.47
N GLN A 354 1.82 -6.46 -40.22
CA GLN A 354 2.82 -6.98 -41.18
C GLN A 354 2.68 -8.50 -41.38
N GLU A 355 1.79 -9.14 -40.62
CA GLU A 355 1.33 -10.53 -40.73
C GLU A 355 -0.06 -10.54 -41.39
#